data_AF-A0A3M6TCD2-F1
#
_entry.id   AF-A0A3M6TCD2-F1
#
_cell.length_a   1.000
_cell.length_b   1.000
_cell.length_c   1.000
_cell.angle_alpha   90.00
_cell.angle_beta   90.00
_cell.angle_gamma   90.00
#
_symmetry.space_group_name_H-M   'P 1'
#
loop_
_entity.id
_entity.type
_entity.pdbx_description
1 polymer ?
#
loop_
_entity_poly.entity_id
_entity_poly.type
_entity_poly.pdbx_seq_one_letter_code
_entity_poly.pdbx_strand_id
1 'polypeptide(L)'
;MAHFSKGSDKPALKGESLRLYSMRFCPFAQRARLVLAAKGIEYECVNVNLMDKPEWFVEMNPAGAVPVIELPDGKVLYESAICCEFLEDFYPEKEHLFPKDLVEKHKQRIMVEVLGSKLIPAYYKEMLGNGSPETVAELNKHLTAFEKELNGKKFVGDYLMWPWIERLYLITDLLKGFPVLSAWCAAMSEVPAVKECTVPAEWHKKFYEGYKAKNPDAQLVESATYACSKRNRVRMFKHNFMSRSDWFFLMNPLGKVPVIELPGGKVSYESAIVVRSEKPVSKTDGLRLYSMRFCPYAQRTRLVLAAKGIEHECVNINLKDKPEWFFELNPVGKVPVIELPGGKVIYESAICCDFLEDMYPGKTNLFPKDPFEKHKQRLLVEVLCNKLTSAFYKSIRGGDDAKEELYKQLAALEKELKERNTKFIGGSSPSMADYLIWPWLERLYLMTDHFKTDLGKFPVLSAWCAAMSDVPAVKECSYPAEWHKKFLEGYTTGNAEAQLYGIEEKV
;
A
#
# COMPACT_ATOMS: atom_id res chain seq x y z
N MET A 1 -27.00 19.20 -6.69
CA MET A 1 -26.78 18.44 -5.41
C MET A 1 -26.22 19.40 -4.38
N ALA A 2 -26.45 19.18 -3.08
CA ALA A 2 -25.75 19.97 -2.05
C ALA A 2 -24.23 19.71 -2.13
N HIS A 3 -23.44 20.78 -2.15
CA HIS A 3 -21.99 20.76 -2.29
C HIS A 3 -21.40 21.66 -1.21
N PHE A 4 -20.98 21.05 -0.10
CA PHE A 4 -20.70 21.74 1.16
C PHE A 4 -19.36 22.48 1.08
N SER A 5 -19.35 23.74 1.49
CA SER A 5 -18.19 24.64 1.45
C SER A 5 -17.89 25.23 2.85
N LYS A 6 -16.94 26.16 2.96
CA LYS A 6 -16.65 26.80 4.25
C LYS A 6 -17.90 27.49 4.82
N GLY A 7 -18.09 27.36 6.13
CA GLY A 7 -19.28 27.86 6.84
C GLY A 7 -20.56 27.06 6.62
N SER A 8 -20.54 25.98 5.81
CA SER A 8 -21.69 25.06 5.72
C SER A 8 -21.72 24.11 6.92
N ASP A 9 -22.86 24.00 7.61
CA ASP A 9 -23.06 23.01 8.68
C ASP A 9 -22.85 21.56 8.22
N LYS A 10 -22.42 20.69 9.14
CA LYS A 10 -22.32 19.25 8.86
C LYS A 10 -23.74 18.67 8.71
N PRO A 11 -24.08 18.01 7.59
CA PRO A 11 -25.40 17.41 7.43
C PRO A 11 -25.59 16.26 8.44
N ALA A 12 -26.70 16.25 9.17
CA ALA A 12 -27.07 15.13 10.04
C ALA A 12 -27.12 13.82 9.24
N LEU A 13 -26.60 12.72 9.79
CA LEU A 13 -26.57 11.40 9.14
C LEU A 13 -27.98 10.80 9.07
N LYS A 14 -28.32 10.16 7.94
CA LYS A 14 -29.71 9.78 7.62
C LYS A 14 -29.92 8.26 7.59
N GLY A 15 -30.50 7.73 8.66
CA GLY A 15 -30.84 6.32 8.78
C GLY A 15 -29.61 5.44 9.00
N GLU A 16 -29.68 4.20 8.51
CA GLU A 16 -28.70 3.13 8.80
C GLU A 16 -27.71 2.89 7.65
N SER A 17 -27.72 3.72 6.59
CA SER A 17 -26.75 3.61 5.51
C SER A 17 -25.45 4.36 5.83
N LEU A 18 -24.32 3.84 5.31
CA LEU A 18 -23.07 4.59 5.37
C LEU A 18 -23.15 5.86 4.51
N ARG A 19 -22.33 6.85 4.86
CA ARG A 19 -22.15 8.06 4.06
C ARG A 19 -20.78 8.07 3.41
N LEU A 20 -20.76 8.42 2.12
CA LEU A 20 -19.55 8.76 1.38
C LEU A 20 -19.45 10.29 1.23
N TYR A 21 -18.40 10.86 1.80
CA TYR A 21 -17.94 12.20 1.45
C TYR A 21 -17.07 12.11 0.19
N SER A 22 -17.46 12.88 -0.82
CA SER A 22 -16.98 12.76 -2.20
C SER A 22 -16.72 14.15 -2.81
N MET A 23 -16.10 14.18 -3.99
CA MET A 23 -16.20 15.30 -4.92
C MET A 23 -16.34 14.71 -6.33
N ARG A 24 -17.37 15.12 -7.07
CA ARG A 24 -17.81 14.50 -8.34
C ARG A 24 -16.68 14.22 -9.34
N PHE A 25 -15.71 15.13 -9.46
CA PHE A 25 -14.62 15.03 -10.42
C PHE A 25 -13.33 14.41 -9.86
N CYS A 26 -13.24 14.18 -8.54
CA CYS A 26 -12.06 13.59 -7.91
C CYS A 26 -11.91 12.10 -8.29
N PRO A 27 -10.79 11.68 -8.92
CA PRO A 27 -10.58 10.28 -9.30
C PRO A 27 -10.45 9.37 -8.07
N PHE A 28 -9.83 9.85 -6.98
CA PHE A 28 -9.74 9.10 -5.72
C PHE A 28 -11.11 8.80 -5.11
N ALA A 29 -12.04 9.77 -5.10
CA ALA A 29 -13.41 9.54 -4.62
C ALA A 29 -14.24 8.66 -5.57
N GLN A 30 -13.91 8.66 -6.87
CA GLN A 30 -14.54 7.78 -7.84
C GLN A 30 -14.21 6.30 -7.60
N ARG A 31 -13.01 5.96 -7.09
CA ARG A 31 -12.68 4.59 -6.64
C ARG A 31 -13.74 4.04 -5.69
N ALA A 32 -14.07 4.79 -4.64
CA ALA A 32 -15.07 4.38 -3.65
C ALA A 32 -16.48 4.27 -4.26
N ARG A 33 -16.88 5.24 -5.11
CA ARG A 33 -18.17 5.19 -5.83
C ARG A 33 -18.28 3.95 -6.71
N LEU A 34 -17.22 3.60 -7.44
CA LEU A 34 -17.16 2.40 -8.29
C LEU A 34 -17.32 1.12 -7.48
N VAL A 35 -16.64 0.98 -6.34
CA VAL A 35 -16.79 -0.20 -5.46
C VAL A 35 -18.20 -0.28 -4.86
N LEU A 36 -18.77 0.84 -4.40
CA LEU A 36 -20.15 0.88 -3.86
C LEU A 36 -21.18 0.46 -4.93
N ALA A 37 -21.07 1.00 -6.14
CA ALA A 37 -21.95 0.66 -7.26
C ALA A 37 -21.77 -0.80 -7.73
N ALA A 38 -20.52 -1.28 -7.85
CA ALA A 38 -20.23 -2.65 -8.25
C ALA A 38 -20.72 -3.70 -7.23
N LYS A 39 -20.59 -3.43 -5.93
CA LYS A 39 -21.10 -4.31 -4.87
C LYS A 39 -22.60 -4.13 -4.59
N GLY A 40 -23.27 -3.16 -5.21
CA GLY A 40 -24.68 -2.87 -4.93
C GLY A 40 -24.94 -2.50 -3.46
N ILE A 41 -24.14 -1.57 -2.94
CA ILE A 41 -24.25 -1.01 -1.58
C ILE A 41 -25.00 0.33 -1.67
N GLU A 42 -26.04 0.52 -0.86
CA GLU A 42 -26.75 1.79 -0.74
C GLU A 42 -26.03 2.72 0.25
N TYR A 43 -25.87 4.00 -0.10
CA TYR A 43 -25.11 4.98 0.68
C TYR A 43 -25.63 6.41 0.48
N GLU A 44 -25.46 7.27 1.49
CA GLU A 44 -25.66 8.72 1.31
C GLU A 44 -24.39 9.35 0.68
N CYS A 45 -24.56 10.13 -0.39
CA CYS A 45 -23.43 10.78 -1.08
C CYS A 45 -23.43 12.28 -0.80
N VAL A 46 -22.48 12.75 0.01
CA VAL A 46 -22.26 14.17 0.32
C VAL A 46 -21.07 14.68 -0.50
N ASN A 47 -21.26 15.75 -1.27
CA ASN A 47 -20.15 16.36 -2.01
C ASN A 47 -19.55 17.52 -1.23
N VAL A 48 -18.22 17.63 -1.22
CA VAL A 48 -17.45 18.65 -0.48
C VAL A 48 -16.58 19.45 -1.45
N ASN A 49 -16.59 20.77 -1.30
CA ASN A 49 -15.70 21.66 -2.03
C ASN A 49 -14.25 21.50 -1.52
N LEU A 50 -13.36 21.04 -2.38
CA LEU A 50 -11.95 20.79 -2.03
C LEU A 50 -11.06 22.04 -2.13
N MET A 51 -11.58 23.13 -2.70
CA MET A 51 -10.91 24.44 -2.79
C MET A 51 -11.37 25.40 -1.67
N ASP A 52 -12.59 25.22 -1.15
CA ASP A 52 -13.14 25.95 0.00
C ASP A 52 -13.83 24.96 0.96
N LYS A 53 -13.03 24.36 1.86
CA LYS A 53 -13.44 23.19 2.67
C LYS A 53 -14.23 23.61 3.93
N PRO A 54 -15.31 22.89 4.31
CA PRO A 54 -15.89 23.01 5.64
C PRO A 54 -14.90 22.57 6.73
N GLU A 55 -14.92 23.23 7.88
CA GLU A 55 -13.96 22.98 8.97
C GLU A 55 -14.15 21.58 9.58
N TRP A 56 -15.41 21.16 9.82
CA TRP A 56 -15.76 19.81 10.28
C TRP A 56 -15.27 18.69 9.34
N PHE A 57 -15.04 18.97 8.05
CA PHE A 57 -14.51 17.98 7.12
C PHE A 57 -12.99 17.80 7.28
N VAL A 58 -12.28 18.87 7.64
CA VAL A 58 -10.85 18.84 7.94
C VAL A 58 -10.59 18.20 9.32
N GLU A 59 -11.54 18.29 10.25
CA GLU A 59 -11.51 17.53 11.51
C GLU A 59 -11.65 16.02 11.26
N MET A 60 -12.55 15.60 10.37
CA MET A 60 -12.76 14.18 10.01
C MET A 60 -11.60 13.58 9.20
N ASN A 61 -10.93 14.38 8.37
CA ASN A 61 -9.68 14.00 7.69
C ASN A 61 -8.73 15.22 7.66
N PRO A 62 -7.63 15.22 8.43
CA PRO A 62 -6.66 16.33 8.45
C PRO A 62 -5.95 16.66 7.13
N ALA A 63 -6.00 15.78 6.11
CA ALA A 63 -5.57 16.12 4.75
C ALA A 63 -6.63 16.93 3.97
N GLY A 64 -7.87 16.98 4.48
CA GLY A 64 -9.05 17.52 3.82
C GLY A 64 -9.29 16.87 2.45
N ALA A 65 -9.07 15.55 2.34
CA ALA A 65 -9.13 14.80 1.09
C ALA A 65 -10.32 13.84 1.06
N VAL A 66 -10.85 13.59 -0.14
CA VAL A 66 -11.94 12.63 -0.41
C VAL A 66 -11.39 11.40 -1.15
N PRO A 67 -11.90 10.19 -0.89
CA PRO A 67 -13.10 9.89 -0.11
C PRO A 67 -12.88 9.86 1.41
N VAL A 68 -13.96 10.12 2.14
CA VAL A 68 -14.12 9.73 3.55
C VAL A 68 -15.41 8.94 3.67
N ILE A 69 -15.37 7.79 4.33
CA ILE A 69 -16.55 7.00 4.70
C ILE A 69 -16.89 7.31 6.16
N GLU A 70 -18.16 7.62 6.42
CA GLU A 70 -18.75 7.75 7.76
C GLU A 70 -19.79 6.62 7.94
N LEU A 71 -19.66 5.86 9.03
CA LEU A 71 -20.57 4.78 9.39
C LEU A 71 -21.77 5.31 10.22
N PRO A 72 -22.88 4.55 10.32
CA PRO A 72 -24.05 4.92 11.13
C PRO A 72 -23.76 5.23 12.61
N ASP A 73 -22.67 4.69 13.17
CA ASP A 73 -22.21 4.96 14.54
C ASP A 73 -21.23 6.16 14.64
N GLY A 74 -21.08 6.93 13.57
CA GLY A 74 -20.22 8.12 13.50
C GLY A 74 -18.73 7.83 13.31
N LYS A 75 -18.32 6.56 13.22
CA LYS A 75 -16.92 6.20 12.94
C LYS A 75 -16.52 6.56 11.51
N VAL A 76 -15.26 6.95 11.31
CA VAL A 76 -14.73 7.42 10.02
C VAL A 76 -13.53 6.61 9.51
N LEU A 77 -13.46 6.42 8.19
CA LEU A 77 -12.27 5.97 7.46
C LEU A 77 -12.01 6.88 6.27
N TYR A 78 -10.74 7.09 5.94
CA TYR A 78 -10.31 7.80 4.74
C TYR A 78 -9.15 7.06 4.05
N GLU A 79 -8.50 7.72 3.09
CA GLU A 79 -7.63 7.14 2.07
C GLU A 79 -8.32 6.19 1.08
N SER A 80 -8.22 6.52 -0.22
CA SER A 80 -9.09 5.91 -1.24
C SER A 80 -8.94 4.40 -1.40
N ALA A 81 -7.73 3.85 -1.28
CA ALA A 81 -7.49 2.41 -1.37
C ALA A 81 -7.99 1.68 -0.12
N ILE A 82 -7.78 2.26 1.06
CA ILE A 82 -8.26 1.72 2.34
C ILE A 82 -9.79 1.73 2.38
N CYS A 83 -10.44 2.82 1.95
CA CYS A 83 -11.89 2.87 1.78
C CYS A 83 -12.42 1.77 0.83
N CYS A 84 -11.70 1.44 -0.25
CA CYS A 84 -12.12 0.39 -1.18
C CYS A 84 -11.94 -1.03 -0.60
N GLU A 85 -10.80 -1.33 0.04
CA GLU A 85 -10.61 -2.62 0.71
C GLU A 85 -11.50 -2.78 1.96
N PHE A 86 -11.83 -1.68 2.65
CA PHE A 86 -12.81 -1.68 3.75
C PHE A 86 -14.20 -2.08 3.26
N LEU A 87 -14.68 -1.48 2.16
CA LEU A 87 -15.98 -1.83 1.59
C LEU A 87 -16.05 -3.29 1.10
N GLU A 88 -14.92 -3.88 0.71
CA GLU A 88 -14.84 -5.30 0.37
C GLU A 88 -14.95 -6.20 1.61
N ASP A 89 -14.19 -5.91 2.68
CA ASP A 89 -14.18 -6.71 3.91
C ASP A 89 -15.44 -6.50 4.79
N PHE A 90 -16.07 -5.31 4.74
CA PHE A 90 -17.23 -4.94 5.55
C PHE A 90 -18.56 -5.41 4.94
N TYR A 91 -18.59 -5.68 3.63
CA TYR A 91 -19.72 -6.28 2.91
C TYR A 91 -19.33 -7.59 2.20
N PRO A 92 -18.99 -8.65 2.98
CA PRO A 92 -18.54 -9.94 2.45
C PRO A 92 -19.67 -10.78 1.83
N GLU A 93 -20.94 -10.39 2.01
CA GLU A 93 -22.12 -11.04 1.45
C GLU A 93 -22.50 -10.51 0.05
N LYS A 94 -21.87 -9.40 -0.38
CA LYS A 94 -22.00 -8.84 -1.74
C LYS A 94 -21.06 -9.54 -2.72
N GLU A 95 -21.09 -9.11 -3.98
CA GLU A 95 -20.11 -9.56 -4.98
C GLU A 95 -18.68 -9.30 -4.47
N HIS A 96 -17.84 -10.34 -4.48
CA HIS A 96 -16.41 -10.24 -4.16
C HIS A 96 -15.66 -9.86 -5.43
N LEU A 97 -15.01 -8.70 -5.40
CA LEU A 97 -14.45 -8.05 -6.57
C LEU A 97 -12.97 -8.41 -6.79
N PHE A 98 -12.26 -8.92 -5.78
CA PHE A 98 -10.87 -9.38 -5.94
C PHE A 98 -10.78 -10.78 -6.61
N PRO A 99 -9.62 -11.11 -7.20
CA PRO A 99 -9.32 -12.47 -7.63
C PRO A 99 -9.38 -13.48 -6.49
N LYS A 100 -9.91 -14.67 -6.76
CA LYS A 100 -9.87 -15.81 -5.84
C LYS A 100 -8.48 -16.47 -5.76
N ASP A 101 -7.61 -16.28 -6.76
CA ASP A 101 -6.19 -16.64 -6.65
C ASP A 101 -5.48 -15.56 -5.84
N LEU A 102 -4.86 -15.96 -4.73
CA LEU A 102 -4.26 -15.05 -3.77
C LEU A 102 -3.06 -14.27 -4.35
N VAL A 103 -2.29 -14.87 -5.25
CA VAL A 103 -1.15 -14.20 -5.88
C VAL A 103 -1.66 -13.14 -6.85
N GLU A 104 -2.69 -13.45 -7.65
CA GLU A 104 -3.29 -12.49 -8.57
C GLU A 104 -3.96 -11.33 -7.81
N LYS A 105 -4.58 -11.59 -6.64
CA LYS A 105 -5.09 -10.55 -5.71
C LYS A 105 -3.98 -9.58 -5.29
N HIS A 106 -2.88 -10.09 -4.73
CA HIS A 106 -1.81 -9.22 -4.22
C HIS A 106 -0.96 -8.59 -5.33
N LYS A 107 -0.82 -9.24 -6.49
CA LYS A 107 -0.28 -8.60 -7.72
C LYS A 107 -1.07 -7.38 -8.15
N GLN A 108 -2.40 -7.39 -8.05
CA GLN A 108 -3.20 -6.19 -8.36
C GLN A 108 -2.99 -5.08 -7.35
N ARG A 109 -2.78 -5.41 -6.07
CA ARG A 109 -2.43 -4.41 -5.04
C ARG A 109 -1.05 -3.80 -5.34
N ILE A 110 -0.06 -4.62 -5.71
CA ILE A 110 1.26 -4.17 -6.18
C ILE A 110 1.12 -3.28 -7.42
N MET A 111 0.30 -3.67 -8.39
CA MET A 111 0.05 -2.94 -9.62
C MET A 111 -0.56 -1.55 -9.34
N VAL A 112 -1.58 -1.48 -8.47
CA VAL A 112 -2.19 -0.21 -8.05
C VAL A 112 -1.19 0.68 -7.32
N GLU A 113 -0.34 0.11 -6.46
CA GLU A 113 0.69 0.85 -5.70
C GLU A 113 1.82 1.36 -6.62
N VAL A 114 2.41 0.47 -7.40
CA VAL A 114 3.63 0.72 -8.19
C VAL A 114 3.37 1.49 -9.49
N LEU A 115 2.18 1.34 -10.09
CA LEU A 115 1.72 2.23 -11.16
C LEU A 115 1.13 3.52 -10.58
N GLY A 116 0.29 3.44 -9.53
CA GLY A 116 -0.34 4.62 -8.93
C GLY A 116 0.67 5.66 -8.46
N SER A 117 1.69 5.25 -7.70
CA SER A 117 2.75 6.13 -7.18
C SER A 117 3.59 6.86 -8.25
N LYS A 118 3.48 6.48 -9.53
CA LYS A 118 4.28 7.05 -10.64
C LYS A 118 3.42 7.68 -11.74
N LEU A 119 2.36 6.98 -12.16
CA LEU A 119 1.40 7.45 -13.14
C LEU A 119 0.58 8.62 -12.60
N ILE A 120 0.16 8.60 -11.33
CA ILE A 120 -0.70 9.66 -10.77
C ILE A 120 0.02 11.03 -10.68
N PRO A 121 1.30 11.12 -10.23
CA PRO A 121 2.06 12.38 -10.33
C PRO A 121 2.24 12.90 -11.75
N ALA A 122 2.64 12.05 -12.72
CA ALA A 122 2.81 12.44 -14.12
C ALA A 122 1.49 12.91 -14.75
N TYR A 123 0.41 12.17 -14.50
CA TYR A 123 -0.95 12.53 -14.85
C TYR A 123 -1.35 13.92 -14.31
N TYR A 124 -1.09 14.21 -13.04
CA TYR A 124 -1.50 15.50 -12.47
C TYR A 124 -0.67 16.68 -12.99
N LYS A 125 0.61 16.50 -13.34
CA LYS A 125 1.39 17.52 -14.07
C LYS A 125 0.71 17.87 -15.40
N GLU A 126 0.47 16.83 -16.22
CA GLU A 126 -0.11 16.94 -17.57
C GLU A 126 -1.49 17.61 -17.56
N MET A 127 -2.44 17.04 -16.80
CA MET A 127 -3.84 17.47 -16.79
C MET A 127 -4.03 18.89 -16.22
N LEU A 128 -3.08 19.38 -15.41
CA LEU A 128 -3.07 20.74 -14.88
C LEU A 128 -2.30 21.73 -15.77
N GLY A 129 -1.86 21.33 -16.96
CA GLY A 129 -1.14 22.20 -17.90
C GLY A 129 0.31 22.49 -17.50
N ASN A 130 0.85 21.74 -16.53
CA ASN A 130 2.26 21.76 -16.12
C ASN A 130 3.04 20.60 -16.77
N GLY A 131 2.50 20.05 -17.86
CA GLY A 131 3.11 19.00 -18.65
C GLY A 131 4.34 19.50 -19.42
N SER A 132 5.29 18.59 -19.63
CA SER A 132 6.50 18.80 -20.42
C SER A 132 6.75 17.55 -21.28
N PRO A 133 7.61 17.60 -22.32
CA PRO A 133 7.95 16.42 -23.12
C PRO A 133 8.44 15.24 -22.26
N GLU A 134 9.19 15.53 -21.19
CA GLU A 134 9.68 14.55 -20.22
C GLU A 134 8.54 13.98 -19.35
N THR A 135 7.55 14.79 -19.00
CA THR A 135 6.34 14.36 -18.29
C THR A 135 5.49 13.43 -19.15
N VAL A 136 5.33 13.74 -20.45
CA VAL A 136 4.64 12.87 -21.40
C VAL A 136 5.43 11.58 -21.62
N ALA A 137 6.76 11.63 -21.66
CA ALA A 137 7.61 10.43 -21.73
C ALA A 137 7.53 9.57 -20.45
N GLU A 138 7.50 10.19 -19.26
CA GLU A 138 7.25 9.53 -17.97
C GLU A 138 5.88 8.84 -17.96
N LEU A 139 4.83 9.56 -18.35
CA LEU A 139 3.47 9.02 -18.43
C LEU A 139 3.38 7.85 -19.43
N ASN A 140 3.92 8.01 -20.65
CA ASN A 140 3.95 6.96 -21.66
C ASN A 140 4.72 5.72 -21.18
N LYS A 141 5.84 5.88 -20.49
CA LYS A 141 6.58 4.76 -19.87
C LYS A 141 5.73 3.97 -18.88
N HIS A 142 4.88 4.65 -18.11
CA HIS A 142 3.98 4.01 -17.14
C HIS A 142 2.72 3.41 -17.80
N LEU A 143 2.21 4.01 -18.87
CA LEU A 143 1.15 3.43 -19.70
C LEU A 143 1.65 2.17 -20.43
N THR A 144 2.87 2.14 -20.97
CA THR A 144 3.48 0.94 -21.58
C THR A 144 3.64 -0.20 -20.56
N ALA A 145 3.92 0.12 -19.29
CA ALA A 145 3.96 -0.88 -18.22
C ALA A 145 2.56 -1.42 -17.90
N PHE A 146 1.55 -0.55 -17.80
CA PHE A 146 0.16 -0.93 -17.57
C PHE A 146 -0.39 -1.81 -18.71
N GLU A 147 -0.17 -1.41 -19.97
CA GLU A 147 -0.61 -2.16 -21.15
C GLU A 147 -0.08 -3.61 -21.18
N LYS A 148 1.14 -3.86 -20.69
CA LYS A 148 1.71 -5.21 -20.58
C LYS A 148 1.08 -6.06 -19.47
N GLU A 149 0.61 -5.43 -18.39
CA GLU A 149 -0.05 -6.10 -17.26
C GLU A 149 -1.57 -6.31 -17.49
N LEU A 150 -2.17 -5.65 -18.50
CA LEU A 150 -3.60 -5.76 -18.84
C LEU A 150 -3.98 -7.09 -19.50
N ASN A 151 -3.96 -8.15 -18.70
CA ASN A 151 -4.22 -9.54 -19.07
C ASN A 151 -5.72 -9.87 -19.27
N GLY A 152 -6.55 -8.89 -19.68
CA GLY A 152 -7.96 -9.07 -20.08
C GLY A 152 -8.97 -9.50 -18.99
N LYS A 153 -8.56 -9.57 -17.71
CA LYS A 153 -9.41 -9.97 -16.57
C LYS A 153 -10.14 -8.75 -15.97
N LYS A 154 -11.18 -8.95 -15.13
CA LYS A 154 -11.96 -7.88 -14.47
C LYS A 154 -12.01 -8.05 -12.94
N PHE A 155 -11.58 -7.05 -12.16
CA PHE A 155 -11.44 -7.08 -10.69
C PHE A 155 -11.39 -5.68 -10.03
N VAL A 156 -11.23 -5.60 -8.69
CA VAL A 156 -10.98 -4.34 -7.93
C VAL A 156 -9.84 -3.51 -8.52
N GLY A 157 -8.75 -4.15 -8.97
CA GLY A 157 -7.60 -3.45 -9.55
C GLY A 157 -7.99 -2.52 -10.70
N ASP A 158 -8.99 -2.91 -11.48
CA ASP A 158 -9.53 -2.07 -12.55
C ASP A 158 -10.22 -0.84 -11.99
N TYR A 159 -11.14 -0.98 -11.02
CA TYR A 159 -11.80 0.16 -10.38
C TYR A 159 -10.84 1.10 -9.64
N LEU A 160 -9.71 0.58 -9.14
CA LEU A 160 -8.66 1.36 -8.49
C LEU A 160 -7.79 2.16 -9.47
N MET A 161 -7.61 1.72 -10.71
CA MET A 161 -6.84 2.46 -11.73
C MET A 161 -7.72 3.22 -12.73
N TRP A 162 -8.96 2.79 -12.94
CA TRP A 162 -9.91 3.31 -13.93
C TRP A 162 -10.01 4.84 -13.95
N PRO A 163 -10.20 5.56 -12.83
CA PRO A 163 -10.50 6.99 -12.88
C PRO A 163 -9.41 7.86 -13.54
N TRP A 164 -8.14 7.45 -13.52
CA TRP A 164 -7.07 8.18 -14.19
C TRP A 164 -7.05 7.90 -15.69
N ILE A 165 -7.16 6.62 -16.07
CA ILE A 165 -7.14 6.20 -17.47
C ILE A 165 -8.42 6.65 -18.20
N GLU A 166 -9.57 6.62 -17.55
CA GLU A 166 -10.84 7.21 -18.01
C GLU A 166 -10.66 8.66 -18.46
N ARG A 167 -9.96 9.49 -17.67
CA ARG A 167 -9.77 10.91 -17.96
C ARG A 167 -8.74 11.09 -19.09
N LEU A 168 -7.69 10.27 -19.15
CA LEU A 168 -6.79 10.23 -20.30
C LEU A 168 -7.53 9.81 -21.58
N TYR A 169 -8.45 8.84 -21.51
CA TYR A 169 -9.24 8.33 -22.63
C TYR A 169 -10.26 9.35 -23.15
N LEU A 170 -10.99 10.01 -22.24
CA LEU A 170 -12.11 10.88 -22.58
C LEU A 170 -11.70 12.29 -23.02
N ILE A 171 -10.58 12.82 -22.52
CA ILE A 171 -10.20 14.23 -22.75
C ILE A 171 -8.72 14.44 -23.16
N THR A 172 -8.00 13.39 -23.53
CA THR A 172 -6.66 13.50 -24.17
C THR A 172 -6.52 12.53 -25.34
N ASP A 173 -5.53 12.76 -26.20
CA ASP A 173 -5.18 11.84 -27.28
C ASP A 173 -4.17 10.74 -26.85
N LEU A 174 -3.67 10.79 -25.61
CA LEU A 174 -2.51 10.02 -25.16
C LEU A 174 -2.70 8.50 -25.26
N LEU A 175 -3.92 7.99 -25.08
CA LEU A 175 -4.19 6.54 -25.15
C LEU A 175 -4.28 6.00 -26.59
N LYS A 176 -4.27 6.85 -27.63
CA LYS A 176 -4.33 6.40 -29.04
C LYS A 176 -3.16 5.50 -29.44
N GLY A 177 -2.00 5.63 -28.77
CA GLY A 177 -0.84 4.77 -28.96
C GLY A 177 -0.91 3.40 -28.24
N PHE A 178 -1.92 3.18 -27.40
CA PHE A 178 -2.01 2.04 -26.48
C PHE A 178 -3.32 1.25 -26.76
N PRO A 179 -3.30 0.26 -27.67
CA PRO A 179 -4.51 -0.39 -28.16
C PRO A 179 -5.19 -1.30 -27.13
N VAL A 180 -4.44 -1.95 -26.22
CA VAL A 180 -5.00 -2.80 -25.17
C VAL A 180 -5.60 -1.93 -24.08
N LEU A 181 -4.93 -0.84 -23.68
CA LEU A 181 -5.50 0.17 -22.78
C LEU A 181 -6.79 0.76 -23.38
N SER A 182 -6.80 1.12 -24.66
CA SER A 182 -7.98 1.65 -25.34
C SER A 182 -9.13 0.64 -25.44
N ALA A 183 -8.85 -0.64 -25.71
CA ALA A 183 -9.85 -1.70 -25.73
C ALA A 183 -10.42 -2.00 -24.33
N TRP A 184 -9.56 -2.01 -23.30
CA TRP A 184 -9.95 -2.09 -21.90
C TRP A 184 -10.81 -0.88 -21.49
N CYS A 185 -10.50 0.32 -21.98
CA CYS A 185 -11.35 1.52 -21.77
C CYS A 185 -12.75 1.38 -22.36
N ALA A 186 -12.88 0.86 -23.58
CA ALA A 186 -14.20 0.57 -24.16
C ALA A 186 -14.95 -0.50 -23.33
N ALA A 187 -14.26 -1.58 -22.94
CA ALA A 187 -14.86 -2.68 -22.15
C ALA A 187 -15.23 -2.29 -20.70
N MET A 188 -14.50 -1.36 -20.09
CA MET A 188 -14.80 -0.78 -18.78
C MET A 188 -15.94 0.23 -18.86
N SER A 189 -15.97 1.08 -19.90
CA SER A 189 -17.08 2.01 -20.15
C SER A 189 -18.43 1.30 -20.30
N GLU A 190 -18.45 0.03 -20.69
CA GLU A 190 -19.65 -0.81 -20.75
C GLU A 190 -20.11 -1.41 -19.41
N VAL A 191 -19.32 -1.35 -18.34
CA VAL A 191 -19.68 -1.90 -17.02
C VAL A 191 -20.73 -1.01 -16.33
N PRO A 192 -21.84 -1.55 -15.78
CA PRO A 192 -22.90 -0.75 -15.16
C PRO A 192 -22.42 0.19 -14.04
N ALA A 193 -21.55 -0.29 -13.16
CA ALA A 193 -20.97 0.52 -12.08
C ALA A 193 -20.10 1.68 -12.60
N VAL A 194 -19.43 1.50 -13.74
CA VAL A 194 -18.69 2.56 -14.42
C VAL A 194 -19.67 3.58 -15.00
N LYS A 195 -20.72 3.14 -15.70
CA LYS A 195 -21.77 4.02 -16.25
C LYS A 195 -22.48 4.90 -15.20
N GLU A 196 -22.62 4.44 -13.95
CA GLU A 196 -23.14 5.23 -12.81
C GLU A 196 -22.08 6.16 -12.15
N CYS A 197 -20.79 5.96 -12.43
CA CYS A 197 -19.70 6.73 -11.81
C CYS A 197 -19.01 7.74 -12.75
N THR A 198 -19.02 7.49 -14.05
CA THR A 198 -18.45 8.31 -15.12
C THR A 198 -19.29 9.58 -15.37
N VAL A 199 -18.64 10.68 -15.73
CA VAL A 199 -19.29 11.92 -16.17
C VAL A 199 -18.87 12.29 -17.60
N PRO A 200 -19.64 13.10 -18.34
CA PRO A 200 -19.31 13.47 -19.71
C PRO A 200 -17.92 14.11 -19.87
N ALA A 201 -17.24 13.82 -20.98
CA ALA A 201 -15.93 14.39 -21.33
C ALA A 201 -15.89 15.92 -21.20
N GLU A 202 -16.92 16.62 -21.69
CA GLU A 202 -17.02 18.08 -21.60
C GLU A 202 -17.13 18.61 -20.15
N TRP A 203 -17.59 17.80 -19.20
CA TRP A 203 -17.59 18.18 -17.78
C TRP A 203 -16.20 18.00 -17.16
N HIS A 204 -15.46 16.96 -17.56
CA HIS A 204 -14.05 16.82 -17.17
C HIS A 204 -13.22 18.00 -17.70
N LYS A 205 -13.38 18.40 -18.98
CA LYS A 205 -12.69 19.58 -19.54
C LYS A 205 -12.97 20.84 -18.73
N LYS A 206 -14.25 21.19 -18.54
CA LYS A 206 -14.68 22.35 -17.75
C LYS A 206 -14.18 22.34 -16.30
N PHE A 207 -14.19 21.17 -15.65
CA PHE A 207 -13.61 21.02 -14.32
C PHE A 207 -12.10 21.32 -14.33
N TYR A 208 -11.32 20.72 -15.24
CA TYR A 208 -9.87 20.95 -15.29
C TYR A 208 -9.51 22.38 -15.71
N GLU A 209 -10.26 23.00 -16.62
CA GLU A 209 -10.13 24.42 -16.98
C GLU A 209 -10.34 25.34 -15.77
N GLY A 210 -11.48 25.19 -15.07
CA GLY A 210 -11.77 25.98 -13.88
C GLY A 210 -10.82 25.71 -12.71
N TYR A 211 -10.38 24.46 -12.53
CA TYR A 211 -9.42 24.08 -11.49
C TYR A 211 -8.02 24.67 -11.76
N LYS A 212 -7.57 24.70 -13.03
CA LYS A 212 -6.34 25.44 -13.44
C LYS A 212 -6.47 26.94 -13.17
N ALA A 213 -7.65 27.51 -13.40
CA ALA A 213 -7.98 28.91 -13.06
C ALA A 213 -8.20 29.16 -11.54
N LYS A 214 -8.06 28.14 -10.68
CA LYS A 214 -8.34 28.18 -9.23
C LYS A 214 -9.77 28.64 -8.88
N ASN A 215 -10.72 28.43 -9.78
CA ASN A 215 -12.13 28.76 -9.55
C ASN A 215 -12.77 27.68 -8.64
N PRO A 216 -13.23 28.00 -7.41
CA PRO A 216 -13.89 27.03 -6.53
C PRO A 216 -15.13 26.39 -7.16
N ASP A 217 -15.87 27.14 -7.98
CA ASP A 217 -17.11 26.71 -8.62
C ASP A 217 -16.89 25.73 -9.78
N ALA A 218 -15.64 25.45 -10.18
CA ALA A 218 -15.31 24.43 -11.18
C ALA A 218 -15.82 23.03 -10.79
N GLN A 219 -16.09 22.79 -9.51
CA GLN A 219 -16.64 21.54 -8.98
C GLN A 219 -18.18 21.47 -9.09
N LEU A 220 -18.85 22.60 -9.35
CA LEU A 220 -20.32 22.75 -9.43
C LEU A 220 -20.88 22.50 -10.84
N VAL A 221 -20.12 21.90 -11.75
CA VAL A 221 -20.60 21.58 -13.12
C VAL A 221 -21.76 20.58 -13.05
N GLU A 222 -22.97 21.08 -13.31
CA GLU A 222 -24.23 20.33 -13.23
C GLU A 222 -24.82 19.99 -14.61
N SER A 223 -25.52 18.85 -14.64
CA SER A 223 -26.92 18.85 -15.06
C SER A 223 -27.79 18.27 -13.94
N ALA A 224 -29.07 18.65 -13.90
CA ALA A 224 -29.99 18.29 -12.83
C ALA A 224 -30.42 16.81 -12.81
N THR A 225 -30.02 16.01 -13.82
CA THR A 225 -30.49 14.62 -13.99
C THR A 225 -29.60 13.56 -13.36
N TYR A 226 -28.36 13.88 -12.96
CA TYR A 226 -27.40 12.90 -12.44
C TYR A 226 -27.60 12.60 -10.94
N ALA A 227 -28.73 11.97 -10.63
CA ALA A 227 -29.03 11.42 -9.31
C ALA A 227 -28.27 10.11 -9.11
N CYS A 228 -27.23 10.13 -8.27
CA CYS A 228 -26.61 8.92 -7.74
C CYS A 228 -27.66 8.09 -6.98
N SER A 229 -27.62 6.76 -7.12
CA SER A 229 -28.62 5.78 -6.68
C SER A 229 -29.97 5.84 -7.43
N LYS A 230 -30.13 4.96 -8.43
CA LYS A 230 -31.43 4.34 -8.77
C LYS A 230 -31.28 2.89 -9.23
N ARG A 231 -31.53 1.97 -8.27
CA ARG A 231 -32.08 0.61 -8.40
C ARG A 231 -31.97 -0.07 -9.77
N ASN A 232 -31.30 -1.23 -9.84
CA ASN A 232 -31.85 -2.33 -10.64
C ASN A 232 -31.43 -3.75 -10.18
N ARG A 233 -32.12 -4.76 -10.70
CA ARG A 233 -32.14 -6.14 -10.17
C ARG A 233 -31.06 -7.02 -10.81
N VAL A 234 -30.42 -7.86 -10.01
CA VAL A 234 -29.46 -8.90 -10.47
C VAL A 234 -30.18 -9.97 -11.30
N ARG A 235 -29.55 -10.42 -12.40
CA ARG A 235 -29.99 -11.57 -13.20
C ARG A 235 -28.80 -12.51 -13.43
N MET A 236 -28.76 -13.59 -12.65
CA MET A 236 -27.65 -14.56 -12.69
C MET A 236 -27.53 -15.28 -14.04
N PHE A 237 -26.30 -15.54 -14.47
CA PHE A 237 -25.95 -16.56 -15.45
C PHE A 237 -24.85 -17.48 -14.90
N LYS A 238 -24.79 -18.73 -15.38
CA LYS A 238 -23.96 -19.81 -14.81
C LYS A 238 -22.62 -19.94 -15.55
N HIS A 239 -21.55 -20.25 -14.81
CA HIS A 239 -20.31 -20.78 -15.38
C HIS A 239 -20.43 -22.28 -15.71
N ASN A 240 -19.60 -22.76 -16.63
CA ASN A 240 -19.25 -24.18 -16.81
C ASN A 240 -17.73 -24.37 -16.69
N PHE A 241 -17.30 -25.60 -16.35
CA PHE A 241 -15.91 -26.01 -16.08
C PHE A 241 -15.34 -26.89 -17.21
N MET A 242 -14.00 -26.98 -17.30
CA MET A 242 -13.13 -28.12 -17.70
C MET A 242 -11.68 -27.60 -17.93
N SER A 243 -10.60 -28.39 -18.04
CA SER A 243 -10.04 -29.43 -17.13
C SER A 243 -8.51 -29.57 -17.40
N ARG A 244 -7.76 -30.40 -16.63
CA ARG A 244 -6.30 -30.70 -16.81
C ARG A 244 -6.06 -31.54 -18.12
N SER A 245 -4.86 -31.87 -18.63
CA SER A 245 -3.45 -32.10 -18.12
C SER A 245 -2.53 -32.29 -19.38
N ASP A 246 -1.20 -32.55 -19.47
CA ASP A 246 0.08 -32.66 -18.69
C ASP A 246 1.23 -32.92 -19.75
N TRP A 247 2.57 -33.16 -19.60
CA TRP A 247 3.62 -33.32 -18.54
C TRP A 247 5.08 -33.32 -19.15
N PHE A 248 6.12 -32.82 -18.43
CA PHE A 248 7.62 -33.09 -18.52
C PHE A 248 8.41 -32.83 -19.85
N PHE A 249 9.76 -32.66 -19.91
CA PHE A 249 10.94 -32.80 -18.98
C PHE A 249 12.03 -31.70 -19.32
N LEU A 250 13.38 -31.67 -19.11
CA LEU A 250 14.46 -32.59 -18.62
C LEU A 250 15.61 -31.83 -17.85
N MET A 251 16.91 -32.08 -18.11
CA MET A 251 18.16 -31.56 -17.42
C MET A 251 19.12 -30.88 -18.46
N ASN A 252 20.34 -30.33 -18.22
CA ASN A 252 21.41 -30.37 -17.17
C ASN A 252 22.46 -29.23 -17.49
N PRO A 253 23.69 -29.10 -16.90
CA PRO A 253 24.19 -29.23 -15.51
C PRO A 253 25.00 -28.00 -14.96
N LEU A 254 25.03 -27.88 -13.62
CA LEU A 254 26.15 -27.44 -12.73
C LEU A 254 27.10 -26.27 -13.10
N GLY A 255 26.98 -25.18 -12.31
CA GLY A 255 28.12 -24.42 -11.75
C GLY A 255 28.12 -24.54 -10.22
N LYS A 256 29.27 -24.42 -9.53
CA LYS A 256 29.35 -24.53 -8.06
C LYS A 256 29.82 -23.23 -7.40
N VAL A 257 28.99 -22.70 -6.51
CA VAL A 257 29.32 -21.64 -5.54
C VAL A 257 29.18 -22.25 -4.13
N PRO A 258 30.11 -22.01 -3.18
CA PRO A 258 30.12 -22.74 -1.91
C PRO A 258 28.90 -22.41 -1.04
N VAL A 259 28.24 -23.46 -0.56
CA VAL A 259 27.24 -23.42 0.50
C VAL A 259 27.89 -23.90 1.79
N ILE A 260 27.74 -23.12 2.86
CA ILE A 260 27.99 -23.58 4.23
C ILE A 260 26.70 -24.22 4.74
N GLU A 261 26.80 -25.45 5.22
CA GLU A 261 25.72 -26.16 5.91
C GLU A 261 26.05 -26.27 7.40
N LEU A 262 25.05 -26.09 8.26
CA LEU A 262 25.17 -26.23 9.71
C LEU A 262 24.22 -27.34 10.20
N PRO A 263 24.63 -28.19 11.16
CA PRO A 263 23.80 -29.30 11.64
C PRO A 263 22.80 -28.82 12.72
N GLY A 264 21.50 -29.12 12.58
CA GLY A 264 20.55 -28.73 13.63
C GLY A 264 19.03 -28.95 13.47
N GLY A 265 18.50 -29.37 12.32
CA GLY A 265 17.12 -29.86 12.21
C GLY A 265 15.95 -28.88 12.46
N LYS A 266 16.22 -27.61 12.74
CA LYS A 266 15.28 -26.48 12.68
C LYS A 266 15.96 -25.35 11.91
N VAL A 267 15.32 -24.81 10.88
CA VAL A 267 16.03 -23.88 9.98
C VAL A 267 15.19 -22.68 9.57
N SER A 268 15.38 -21.56 10.27
CA SER A 268 15.37 -20.25 9.65
C SER A 268 16.75 -20.01 9.03
N TYR A 269 16.85 -20.12 7.70
CA TYR A 269 18.11 -19.82 7.00
C TYR A 269 18.35 -18.29 6.96
N GLU A 270 18.69 -17.64 8.09
CA GLU A 270 19.37 -16.32 8.09
C GLU A 270 20.83 -16.41 7.57
N SER A 271 21.16 -17.47 6.83
CA SER A 271 22.49 -17.77 6.31
C SER A 271 23.06 -16.62 5.48
N ALA A 272 24.37 -16.42 5.64
CA ALA A 272 25.20 -15.32 5.13
C ALA A 272 25.26 -15.09 3.60
N ILE A 273 24.32 -15.66 2.82
CA ILE A 273 24.29 -15.55 1.36
C ILE A 273 23.85 -14.12 0.97
N VAL A 274 24.80 -13.19 0.96
CA VAL A 274 24.68 -11.87 0.32
C VAL A 274 25.08 -12.03 -1.13
N VAL A 275 24.08 -12.20 -2.01
CA VAL A 275 24.33 -12.49 -3.43
C VAL A 275 24.81 -11.24 -4.15
N ARG A 276 25.96 -11.34 -4.82
CA ARG A 276 26.48 -10.36 -5.80
C ARG A 276 26.52 -10.90 -7.23
N SER A 277 26.21 -12.19 -7.45
CA SER A 277 26.28 -12.87 -8.74
C SER A 277 25.01 -13.68 -9.04
N GLU A 278 25.07 -15.01 -9.05
CA GLU A 278 24.02 -15.91 -9.57
C GLU A 278 22.84 -16.08 -8.60
N LYS A 279 21.61 -16.25 -9.13
CA LYS A 279 20.41 -16.53 -8.33
C LYS A 279 20.58 -17.88 -7.63
N PRO A 280 20.55 -17.97 -6.29
CA PRO A 280 20.70 -19.25 -5.60
C PRO A 280 19.57 -20.22 -5.98
N VAL A 281 19.90 -21.50 -6.19
CA VAL A 281 18.89 -22.57 -6.32
C VAL A 281 18.09 -22.67 -5.01
N SER A 282 16.79 -22.95 -5.06
CA SER A 282 16.00 -23.18 -3.83
C SER A 282 16.47 -24.44 -3.12
N LYS A 283 16.63 -24.36 -1.79
CA LYS A 283 16.92 -25.52 -0.94
C LYS A 283 15.66 -26.14 -0.33
N THR A 284 14.50 -25.54 -0.55
CA THR A 284 13.22 -25.96 0.05
C THR A 284 12.07 -25.85 -0.94
N ASP A 285 11.03 -26.65 -0.72
CA ASP A 285 9.71 -26.47 -1.36
C ASP A 285 8.83 -25.41 -0.64
N GLY A 286 9.44 -24.61 0.24
CA GLY A 286 8.81 -23.50 0.95
C GLY A 286 8.87 -22.17 0.18
N LEU A 287 8.40 -21.09 0.82
CA LEU A 287 8.60 -19.74 0.29
C LEU A 287 10.02 -19.24 0.61
N ARG A 288 10.52 -18.36 -0.25
CA ARG A 288 11.80 -17.66 -0.07
C ARG A 288 11.55 -16.16 0.10
N LEU A 289 12.20 -15.56 1.09
CA LEU A 289 12.27 -14.12 1.28
C LEU A 289 13.61 -13.58 0.74
N TYR A 290 13.55 -12.73 -0.29
CA TYR A 290 14.66 -11.85 -0.64
C TYR A 290 14.63 -10.61 0.27
N SER A 291 15.71 -10.41 1.01
CA SER A 291 15.82 -9.51 2.15
C SER A 291 17.09 -8.66 2.08
N MET A 292 17.26 -7.76 3.04
CA MET A 292 18.57 -7.26 3.46
C MET A 292 18.47 -7.01 4.96
N ARG A 293 19.27 -7.74 5.77
CA ARG A 293 19.35 -7.69 7.25
C ARG A 293 18.83 -6.37 7.85
N PHE A 294 19.54 -5.27 7.61
CA PHE A 294 19.31 -3.97 8.23
C PHE A 294 18.13 -3.17 7.65
N CYS A 295 17.54 -3.59 6.53
CA CYS A 295 16.44 -2.89 5.87
C CYS A 295 15.15 -2.92 6.71
N PRO A 296 14.61 -1.77 7.17
CA PRO A 296 13.39 -1.75 7.98
C PRO A 296 12.17 -2.27 7.22
N TYR A 297 12.09 -2.00 5.90
CA TYR A 297 11.02 -2.51 5.05
C TYR A 297 11.03 -4.04 4.92
N ALA A 298 12.21 -4.68 4.83
CA ALA A 298 12.30 -6.15 4.78
C ALA A 298 12.08 -6.79 6.15
N GLN A 299 12.47 -6.09 7.22
CA GLN A 299 12.21 -6.53 8.60
C GLN A 299 10.72 -6.63 8.91
N ARG A 300 9.85 -5.78 8.34
CA ARG A 300 8.38 -5.95 8.41
C ARG A 300 7.96 -7.38 8.07
N THR A 301 8.46 -7.90 6.95
CA THR A 301 8.14 -9.26 6.49
C THR A 301 8.81 -10.34 7.35
N ARG A 302 10.06 -10.14 7.81
CA ARG A 302 10.71 -11.05 8.78
C ARG A 302 9.89 -11.16 10.09
N LEU A 303 9.42 -10.04 10.64
CA LEU A 303 8.59 -9.99 11.84
C LEU A 303 7.28 -10.77 11.69
N VAL A 304 6.61 -10.65 10.54
CA VAL A 304 5.36 -11.39 10.24
C VAL A 304 5.62 -12.89 10.07
N LEU A 305 6.71 -13.27 9.40
CA LEU A 305 7.13 -14.67 9.28
C LEU A 305 7.41 -15.29 10.66
N ALA A 306 8.17 -14.60 11.52
CA ALA A 306 8.47 -15.04 12.88
C ALA A 306 7.19 -15.08 13.77
N ALA A 307 6.36 -14.03 13.77
CA ALA A 307 5.14 -13.95 14.59
C ALA A 307 4.06 -15.00 14.23
N LYS A 308 4.06 -15.47 12.97
CA LYS A 308 3.21 -16.58 12.51
C LYS A 308 3.97 -17.94 12.52
N GLY A 309 5.27 -17.96 12.84
CA GLY A 309 6.13 -19.15 12.81
C GLY A 309 6.17 -19.83 11.44
N ILE A 310 6.35 -19.06 10.36
CA ILE A 310 6.37 -19.54 8.98
C ILE A 310 7.81 -19.86 8.59
N GLU A 311 8.08 -21.15 8.33
CA GLU A 311 9.36 -21.62 7.80
C GLU A 311 9.59 -21.08 6.39
N HIS A 312 10.80 -20.58 6.13
CA HIS A 312 11.18 -19.93 4.88
C HIS A 312 12.69 -19.92 4.70
N GLU A 313 13.14 -19.84 3.45
CA GLU A 313 14.54 -19.50 3.14
C GLU A 313 14.70 -17.97 3.10
N CYS A 314 15.78 -17.42 3.66
CA CYS A 314 16.08 -15.99 3.57
C CYS A 314 17.37 -15.76 2.77
N VAL A 315 17.28 -15.03 1.66
CA VAL A 315 18.41 -14.67 0.80
C VAL A 315 18.64 -13.17 0.92
N ASN A 316 19.86 -12.75 1.25
CA ASN A 316 20.19 -11.34 1.39
C ASN A 316 20.69 -10.77 0.06
N ILE A 317 20.19 -9.60 -0.33
CA ILE A 317 20.61 -8.86 -1.52
C ILE A 317 21.50 -7.70 -1.09
N ASN A 318 22.66 -7.54 -1.75
CA ASN A 318 23.43 -6.32 -1.64
C ASN A 318 22.69 -5.20 -2.39
N LEU A 319 22.19 -4.19 -1.66
CA LEU A 319 21.38 -3.11 -2.24
C LEU A 319 22.21 -1.97 -2.85
N LYS A 320 23.54 -2.02 -2.73
CA LYS A 320 24.50 -1.09 -3.36
C LYS A 320 25.07 -1.68 -4.66
N ASP A 321 25.20 -3.00 -4.72
CA ASP A 321 25.70 -3.80 -5.85
C ASP A 321 24.72 -4.97 -6.07
N LYS A 322 23.65 -4.70 -6.82
CA LYS A 322 22.50 -5.61 -6.99
C LYS A 322 22.71 -6.49 -8.22
N PRO A 323 22.59 -7.82 -8.12
CA PRO A 323 22.70 -8.69 -9.29
C PRO A 323 21.49 -8.50 -10.22
N GLU A 324 21.72 -8.60 -11.54
CA GLU A 324 20.75 -8.22 -12.57
C GLU A 324 19.44 -9.02 -12.50
N TRP A 325 19.49 -10.32 -12.21
CA TRP A 325 18.31 -11.18 -12.06
C TRP A 325 17.35 -10.71 -10.96
N PHE A 326 17.80 -9.92 -9.98
CA PHE A 326 16.91 -9.40 -8.95
C PHE A 326 15.86 -8.42 -9.50
N PHE A 327 16.16 -7.76 -10.63
CA PHE A 327 15.21 -6.88 -11.32
C PHE A 327 14.12 -7.66 -12.08
N GLU A 328 14.33 -8.95 -12.36
CA GLU A 328 13.29 -9.85 -12.90
C GLU A 328 12.23 -10.18 -11.83
N LEU A 329 12.66 -10.29 -10.56
CA LEU A 329 11.76 -10.58 -9.43
C LEU A 329 11.05 -9.32 -8.91
N ASN A 330 11.70 -8.16 -9.00
CA ASN A 330 11.10 -6.87 -8.71
C ASN A 330 11.73 -5.79 -9.61
N PRO A 331 11.02 -5.27 -10.63
CA PRO A 331 11.51 -4.21 -11.51
C PRO A 331 11.85 -2.88 -10.82
N VAL A 332 11.47 -2.69 -9.55
CA VAL A 332 11.87 -1.55 -8.71
C VAL A 332 13.22 -1.80 -8.00
N GLY A 333 13.72 -3.03 -8.01
CA GLY A 333 14.99 -3.44 -7.39
C GLY A 333 15.00 -3.24 -5.87
N LYS A 334 13.88 -3.47 -5.18
CA LYS A 334 13.73 -3.32 -3.73
C LYS A 334 13.43 -4.64 -3.03
N VAL A 335 13.93 -4.78 -1.81
CA VAL A 335 13.50 -5.81 -0.83
C VAL A 335 12.45 -5.21 0.11
N PRO A 336 11.50 -6.00 0.64
CA PRO A 336 11.37 -7.45 0.51
C PRO A 336 10.73 -7.90 -0.81
N VAL A 337 11.07 -9.11 -1.24
CA VAL A 337 10.33 -9.88 -2.26
C VAL A 337 10.11 -11.29 -1.71
N ILE A 338 8.87 -11.78 -1.73
CA ILE A 338 8.54 -13.19 -1.48
C ILE A 338 8.50 -13.89 -2.83
N GLU A 339 9.29 -14.96 -2.99
CA GLU A 339 9.18 -15.93 -4.08
C GLU A 339 8.51 -17.20 -3.56
N LEU A 340 7.53 -17.70 -4.31
CA LEU A 340 6.81 -18.94 -4.04
C LEU A 340 7.40 -20.12 -4.82
N PRO A 341 7.13 -21.37 -4.41
CA PRO A 341 7.32 -22.54 -5.26
C PRO A 341 6.66 -22.32 -6.63
N GLY A 342 7.42 -22.60 -7.70
CA GLY A 342 7.01 -22.29 -9.08
C GLY A 342 7.27 -20.84 -9.52
N GLY A 343 8.05 -20.04 -8.78
CA GLY A 343 8.62 -18.76 -9.24
C GLY A 343 7.64 -17.57 -9.28
N LYS A 344 6.41 -17.72 -8.76
CA LYS A 344 5.50 -16.58 -8.58
C LYS A 344 6.04 -15.66 -7.48
N VAL A 345 6.08 -14.35 -7.73
CA VAL A 345 6.61 -13.34 -6.78
C VAL A 345 5.55 -12.36 -6.26
N ILE A 346 5.76 -11.88 -5.04
CA ILE A 346 5.03 -10.79 -4.36
C ILE A 346 6.08 -9.84 -3.77
N TYR A 347 5.89 -8.53 -3.91
CA TYR A 347 6.79 -7.49 -3.38
C TYR A 347 6.01 -6.28 -2.82
N GLU A 348 6.75 -5.25 -2.39
CA GLU A 348 6.32 -4.15 -1.52
C GLU A 348 5.94 -4.58 -0.09
N SER A 349 6.60 -3.97 0.91
CA SER A 349 6.67 -4.50 2.28
C SER A 349 5.33 -4.77 2.96
N ALA A 350 4.37 -3.87 2.85
CA ALA A 350 3.04 -4.04 3.46
C ALA A 350 2.24 -5.14 2.75
N ILE A 351 2.36 -5.24 1.42
CA ILE A 351 1.64 -6.23 0.61
C ILE A 351 2.23 -7.63 0.84
N CYS A 352 3.56 -7.77 0.97
CA CYS A 352 4.18 -9.01 1.46
C CYS A 352 3.62 -9.46 2.81
N CYS A 353 3.37 -8.52 3.73
CA CYS A 353 2.84 -8.84 5.06
C CYS A 353 1.36 -9.25 5.01
N ASP A 354 0.52 -8.53 4.28
CA ASP A 354 -0.88 -8.91 4.03
C ASP A 354 -1.00 -10.26 3.29
N PHE A 355 -0.10 -10.53 2.34
CA PHE A 355 -0.06 -11.79 1.60
C PHE A 355 0.24 -12.98 2.52
N LEU A 356 1.19 -12.84 3.45
CA LEU A 356 1.48 -13.86 4.47
C LEU A 356 0.32 -14.05 5.47
N GLU A 357 -0.46 -12.99 5.73
CA GLU A 357 -1.66 -13.09 6.56
C GLU A 357 -2.74 -13.92 5.86
N ASP A 358 -3.09 -13.55 4.62
CA ASP A 358 -4.08 -14.25 3.79
C ASP A 358 -3.66 -15.69 3.44
N MET A 359 -2.36 -15.96 3.24
CA MET A 359 -1.82 -17.28 2.86
C MET A 359 -1.83 -18.27 4.03
N TYR A 360 -1.76 -17.77 5.27
CA TYR A 360 -1.65 -18.58 6.48
C TYR A 360 -2.74 -18.24 7.53
N PRO A 361 -4.04 -18.42 7.20
CA PRO A 361 -5.15 -18.05 8.10
C PRO A 361 -5.30 -18.98 9.31
N GLY A 362 -4.65 -20.15 9.30
CA GLY A 362 -4.61 -21.09 10.43
C GLY A 362 -3.46 -20.85 11.43
N LYS A 363 -2.63 -19.82 11.22
CA LYS A 363 -1.58 -19.36 12.16
C LYS A 363 -2.08 -18.12 12.91
N THR A 364 -1.25 -17.58 13.81
CA THR A 364 -1.54 -16.34 14.58
C THR A 364 -2.16 -15.27 13.67
N ASN A 365 -3.39 -14.83 13.95
CA ASN A 365 -4.02 -13.76 13.18
C ASN A 365 -3.46 -12.41 13.65
N LEU A 366 -2.96 -11.61 12.72
CA LEU A 366 -2.31 -10.32 13.01
C LEU A 366 -3.22 -9.11 12.83
N PHE A 367 -4.50 -9.26 12.45
CA PHE A 367 -5.47 -8.17 12.39
C PHE A 367 -6.64 -8.36 13.38
N PRO A 368 -7.31 -7.26 13.80
CA PRO A 368 -8.64 -7.34 14.38
C PRO A 368 -9.61 -8.13 13.49
N LYS A 369 -10.52 -8.89 14.11
CA LYS A 369 -11.62 -9.56 13.38
C LYS A 369 -12.66 -8.59 12.84
N ASP A 370 -12.78 -7.42 13.48
CA ASP A 370 -13.64 -6.33 13.03
C ASP A 370 -13.02 -5.61 11.82
N PRO A 371 -13.73 -5.51 10.67
CA PRO A 371 -13.18 -4.86 9.48
C PRO A 371 -12.84 -3.38 9.70
N PHE A 372 -13.61 -2.65 10.51
CA PHE A 372 -13.34 -1.24 10.74
C PHE A 372 -12.01 -1.04 11.48
N GLU A 373 -11.78 -1.73 12.61
CA GLU A 373 -10.53 -1.63 13.35
C GLU A 373 -9.33 -2.22 12.56
N LYS A 374 -9.54 -3.23 11.71
CA LYS A 374 -8.53 -3.70 10.73
C LYS A 374 -8.09 -2.57 9.78
N HIS A 375 -9.04 -1.88 9.15
CA HIS A 375 -8.72 -0.81 8.19
C HIS A 375 -8.28 0.49 8.85
N LYS A 376 -8.73 0.77 10.08
CA LYS A 376 -8.20 1.86 10.93
C LYS A 376 -6.75 1.60 11.34
N GLN A 377 -6.36 0.36 11.64
CA GLN A 377 -4.95 0.00 11.86
C GLN A 377 -4.11 0.16 10.59
N ARG A 378 -4.65 -0.16 9.40
CA ARG A 378 -3.99 0.14 8.12
C ARG A 378 -3.88 1.65 7.85
N LEU A 379 -4.91 2.42 8.18
CA LEU A 379 -4.94 3.88 8.04
C LEU A 379 -3.91 4.56 8.95
N LEU A 380 -3.75 4.06 10.17
CA LEU A 380 -2.68 4.47 11.09
C LEU A 380 -1.28 4.26 10.49
N VAL A 381 -1.03 3.09 9.89
CA VAL A 381 0.24 2.82 9.20
C VAL A 381 0.43 3.78 8.02
N GLU A 382 -0.57 3.92 7.16
CA GLU A 382 -0.47 4.77 5.97
C GLU A 382 -0.26 6.26 6.31
N VAL A 383 -0.98 6.77 7.31
CA VAL A 383 -1.00 8.21 7.63
C VAL A 383 0.12 8.63 8.61
N LEU A 384 0.52 7.78 9.56
CA LEU A 384 1.58 8.10 10.53
C LEU A 384 2.91 7.38 10.25
N CYS A 385 2.91 6.09 9.88
CA CYS A 385 4.18 5.38 9.65
C CYS A 385 4.94 5.95 8.45
N ASN A 386 4.24 6.34 7.37
CA ASN A 386 4.91 6.92 6.19
C ASN A 386 5.52 8.31 6.50
N LYS A 387 4.88 9.11 7.37
CA LYS A 387 5.45 10.38 7.85
C LYS A 387 6.64 10.17 8.79
N LEU A 388 6.52 9.25 9.75
CA LEU A 388 7.62 8.85 10.64
C LEU A 388 8.82 8.34 9.85
N THR A 389 8.57 7.53 8.81
CA THR A 389 9.58 7.01 7.89
C THR A 389 10.31 8.13 7.14
N SER A 390 9.57 9.13 6.64
CA SER A 390 10.17 10.30 5.98
C SER A 390 11.06 11.10 6.93
N ALA A 391 10.56 11.40 8.14
CA ALA A 391 11.31 12.16 9.16
C ALA A 391 12.55 11.39 9.66
N PHE A 392 12.45 10.06 9.84
CA PHE A 392 13.59 9.20 10.18
C PHE A 392 14.69 9.23 9.10
N TYR A 393 14.31 9.10 7.82
CA TYR A 393 15.28 9.20 6.73
C TYR A 393 15.82 10.62 6.55
N LYS A 394 15.10 11.66 7.01
CA LYS A 394 15.61 13.03 7.09
C LYS A 394 16.62 13.19 8.24
N SER A 395 16.37 12.62 9.43
CA SER A 395 17.35 12.66 10.52
C SER A 395 18.66 11.92 10.20
N ILE A 396 18.64 10.92 9.31
CA ILE A 396 19.87 10.28 8.78
C ILE A 396 20.63 11.21 7.81
N ARG A 397 19.92 11.98 6.97
CA ARG A 397 20.53 12.89 5.99
C ARG A 397 20.97 14.24 6.57
N GLY A 398 20.40 14.63 7.71
CA GLY A 398 20.53 15.97 8.26
C GLY A 398 19.53 16.97 7.67
N GLY A 399 19.60 18.21 8.16
CA GLY A 399 18.67 19.30 7.89
C GLY A 399 18.24 19.98 9.19
N ASP A 400 18.13 21.30 9.19
CA ASP A 400 17.97 22.11 10.42
C ASP A 400 16.67 21.80 11.18
N ASP A 401 15.61 21.47 10.44
CA ASP A 401 14.28 21.09 10.94
C ASP A 401 14.09 19.58 11.15
N ALA A 402 15.08 18.74 10.81
CA ALA A 402 14.93 17.29 10.80
C ALA A 402 14.61 16.70 12.19
N LYS A 403 15.09 17.36 13.26
CA LYS A 403 14.76 17.00 14.65
C LYS A 403 13.32 17.42 15.01
N GLU A 404 12.86 18.58 14.55
CA GLU A 404 11.48 19.04 14.81
C GLU A 404 10.47 18.12 14.11
N GLU A 405 10.67 17.82 12.82
CA GLU A 405 9.77 16.93 12.07
C GLU A 405 9.70 15.52 12.67
N LEU A 406 10.83 14.98 13.15
CA LEU A 406 10.87 13.69 13.82
C LEU A 406 10.11 13.73 15.16
N TYR A 407 10.35 14.74 16.00
CA TYR A 407 9.63 14.90 17.27
C TYR A 407 8.13 15.12 17.06
N LYS A 408 7.73 15.80 15.97
CA LYS A 408 6.33 15.97 15.56
C LYS A 408 5.65 14.63 15.22
N GLN A 409 6.35 13.69 14.58
CA GLN A 409 5.79 12.36 14.31
C GLN A 409 5.77 11.47 15.56
N LEU A 410 6.81 11.55 16.41
CA LEU A 410 6.85 10.85 17.69
C LEU A 410 5.72 11.34 18.63
N ALA A 411 5.44 12.65 18.65
CA ALA A 411 4.32 13.24 19.38
C ALA A 411 2.94 12.76 18.85
N ALA A 412 2.80 12.62 17.53
CA ALA A 412 1.57 12.09 16.93
C ALA A 412 1.33 10.62 17.30
N LEU A 413 2.38 9.79 17.36
CA LEU A 413 2.27 8.40 17.78
C LEU A 413 2.08 8.24 19.31
N GLU A 414 2.75 9.07 20.12
CA GLU A 414 2.50 9.18 21.56
C GLU A 414 1.03 9.53 21.85
N LYS A 415 0.41 10.39 21.02
CA LYS A 415 -1.02 10.71 21.10
C LYS A 415 -1.89 9.49 20.75
N GLU A 416 -1.66 8.84 19.61
CA GLU A 416 -2.40 7.63 19.19
C GLU A 416 -2.35 6.53 20.26
N LEU A 417 -1.18 6.25 20.82
CA LEU A 417 -1.01 5.23 21.87
C LEU A 417 -1.74 5.60 23.18
N LYS A 418 -1.76 6.90 23.54
CA LYS A 418 -2.56 7.40 24.67
C LYS A 418 -4.06 7.27 24.44
N GLU A 419 -4.54 7.60 23.25
CA GLU A 419 -5.97 7.50 22.90
C GLU A 419 -6.45 6.04 22.79
N ARG A 420 -5.56 5.10 22.42
CA ARG A 420 -5.83 3.65 22.51
C ARG A 420 -5.83 3.12 23.93
N ASN A 421 -4.94 3.61 24.80
CA ASN A 421 -4.75 3.15 26.17
C ASN A 421 -4.53 1.62 26.29
N THR A 422 -3.70 1.07 25.41
CA THR A 422 -3.39 -0.38 25.33
C THR A 422 -1.88 -0.62 25.27
N LYS A 423 -1.44 -1.84 25.63
CA LYS A 423 -0.01 -2.22 25.64
C LYS A 423 0.62 -2.17 24.23
N PHE A 424 -0.16 -2.54 23.22
CA PHE A 424 0.19 -2.53 21.81
C PHE A 424 -0.92 -1.87 20.99
N ILE A 425 -0.68 -1.52 19.73
CA ILE A 425 -1.70 -1.04 18.78
C ILE A 425 -2.76 -2.13 18.55
N GLY A 426 -2.34 -3.40 18.59
CA GLY A 426 -3.17 -4.61 18.63
C GLY A 426 -3.89 -4.90 19.95
N GLY A 427 -3.74 -4.07 20.98
CA GLY A 427 -4.40 -4.26 22.28
C GLY A 427 -3.46 -4.91 23.32
N SER A 428 -3.77 -6.14 23.72
CA SER A 428 -2.97 -6.91 24.70
C SER A 428 -1.78 -7.66 24.07
N SER A 429 -1.78 -7.82 22.74
CA SER A 429 -0.72 -8.44 21.94
C SER A 429 -0.43 -7.60 20.69
N PRO A 430 0.76 -7.71 20.07
CA PRO A 430 1.09 -6.96 18.86
C PRO A 430 0.21 -7.39 17.67
N SER A 431 -0.24 -6.41 16.88
CA SER A 431 -0.88 -6.64 15.58
C SER A 431 0.07 -6.35 14.42
N MET A 432 -0.44 -6.54 13.21
CA MET A 432 0.23 -6.14 11.96
C MET A 432 0.68 -4.68 11.99
N ALA A 433 -0.10 -3.77 12.58
CA ALA A 433 0.29 -2.35 12.68
C ALA A 433 1.53 -2.16 13.57
N ASP A 434 1.64 -2.88 14.70
CA ASP A 434 2.82 -2.85 15.55
C ASP A 434 4.07 -3.32 14.77
N TYR A 435 3.98 -4.44 14.03
CA TYR A 435 5.10 -4.96 13.23
C TYR A 435 5.42 -4.11 11.98
N LEU A 436 4.43 -3.41 11.41
CA LEU A 436 4.65 -2.49 10.28
C LEU A 436 5.28 -1.16 10.71
N ILE A 437 5.15 -0.77 11.99
CA ILE A 437 5.71 0.47 12.56
C ILE A 437 7.05 0.23 13.27
N TRP A 438 7.22 -0.92 13.94
CA TRP A 438 8.37 -1.24 14.79
C TRP A 438 9.76 -0.94 14.20
N PRO A 439 10.10 -1.30 12.95
CA PRO A 439 11.50 -1.21 12.48
C PRO A 439 12.12 0.19 12.54
N TRP A 440 11.34 1.26 12.39
CA TRP A 440 11.85 2.63 12.53
C TRP A 440 12.08 3.01 14.00
N LEU A 441 11.17 2.60 14.88
CA LEU A 441 11.24 2.88 16.31
C LEU A 441 12.31 2.04 17.00
N GLU A 442 12.53 0.80 16.59
CA GLU A 442 13.65 -0.04 17.01
C GLU A 442 14.99 0.71 16.86
N ARG A 443 15.22 1.33 15.70
CA ARG A 443 16.46 2.07 15.41
C ARG A 443 16.56 3.35 16.23
N LEU A 444 15.45 4.05 16.46
CA LEU A 444 15.41 5.25 17.31
C LEU A 444 15.58 4.94 18.81
N TYR A 445 15.12 3.76 19.25
CA TYR A 445 15.15 3.28 20.63
C TYR A 445 16.51 2.68 21.00
N LEU A 446 17.10 1.86 20.12
CA LEU A 446 18.42 1.25 20.33
C LEU A 446 19.58 2.23 20.08
N MET A 447 19.34 3.36 19.42
CA MET A 447 20.41 4.32 19.01
C MET A 447 20.05 5.78 19.31
N THR A 448 19.47 6.04 20.50
CA THR A 448 19.11 7.38 20.98
C THR A 448 20.23 8.41 20.81
N ASP A 449 21.47 8.02 21.08
CA ASP A 449 22.64 8.90 21.04
C ASP A 449 23.01 9.30 19.60
N HIS A 450 22.88 8.35 18.66
CA HIS A 450 23.16 8.57 17.23
C HIS A 450 22.14 9.54 16.63
N PHE A 451 20.85 9.33 16.92
CA PHE A 451 19.77 10.22 16.48
C PHE A 451 19.61 11.48 17.33
N LYS A 452 20.31 11.58 18.46
CA LYS A 452 20.18 12.63 19.48
C LYS A 452 18.73 12.80 19.93
N THR A 453 18.00 11.69 20.05
CA THR A 453 16.58 11.60 20.41
C THR A 453 16.40 11.30 21.89
N ASP A 454 15.55 12.10 22.51
CA ASP A 454 15.10 11.95 23.90
C ASP A 454 13.68 11.38 23.87
N LEU A 455 13.58 10.06 24.09
CA LEU A 455 12.31 9.34 24.17
C LEU A 455 11.65 9.44 25.54
N GLY A 456 12.31 10.03 26.55
CA GLY A 456 11.70 10.31 27.86
C GLY A 456 10.54 11.30 27.76
N LYS A 457 10.52 12.15 26.72
CA LYS A 457 9.41 13.04 26.35
C LYS A 457 8.18 12.33 25.80
N PHE A 458 8.29 11.05 25.44
CA PHE A 458 7.22 10.23 24.88
C PHE A 458 7.07 8.96 25.73
N PRO A 459 6.63 9.07 27.01
CA PRO A 459 6.67 7.96 27.96
C PRO A 459 5.80 6.76 27.56
N VAL A 460 4.67 6.97 26.88
CA VAL A 460 3.80 5.86 26.45
C VAL A 460 4.41 5.14 25.24
N LEU A 461 4.98 5.89 24.29
CA LEU A 461 5.76 5.36 23.18
C LEU A 461 7.02 4.63 23.65
N SER A 462 7.71 5.15 24.67
CA SER A 462 8.88 4.50 25.27
C SER A 462 8.51 3.18 25.97
N ALA A 463 7.39 3.15 26.69
CA ALA A 463 6.84 1.92 27.27
C ALA A 463 6.40 0.91 26.20
N TRP A 464 5.79 1.38 25.10
CA TRP A 464 5.47 0.55 23.93
C TRP A 464 6.74 0.00 23.27
N CYS A 465 7.82 0.79 23.14
CA CYS A 465 9.09 0.32 22.59
C CYS A 465 9.75 -0.75 23.46
N ALA A 466 9.70 -0.61 24.79
CA ALA A 466 10.15 -1.65 25.72
C ALA A 466 9.29 -2.92 25.58
N ALA A 467 7.96 -2.77 25.55
CA ALA A 467 7.02 -3.87 25.37
C ALA A 467 7.20 -4.62 24.04
N MET A 468 7.53 -3.91 22.95
CA MET A 468 7.84 -4.50 21.64
C MET A 468 9.21 -5.17 21.61
N SER A 469 10.23 -4.55 22.21
CA SER A 469 11.56 -5.16 22.41
C SER A 469 11.48 -6.52 23.11
N ASP A 470 10.46 -6.74 23.94
CA ASP A 470 10.25 -8.00 24.65
C ASP A 470 9.60 -9.12 23.82
N VAL A 471 8.96 -8.81 22.69
CA VAL A 471 8.21 -9.77 21.86
C VAL A 471 9.15 -10.80 21.22
N PRO A 472 8.86 -12.12 21.26
CA PRO A 472 9.75 -13.15 20.71
C PRO A 472 10.13 -12.94 19.24
N ALA A 473 9.15 -12.61 18.39
CA ALA A 473 9.38 -12.32 16.96
C ALA A 473 10.24 -11.07 16.72
N VAL A 474 10.17 -10.07 17.62
CA VAL A 474 11.05 -8.88 17.58
C VAL A 474 12.47 -9.28 17.95
N LYS A 475 12.65 -10.00 19.07
CA LYS A 475 13.96 -10.50 19.52
C LYS A 475 14.66 -11.32 18.43
N GLU A 476 13.93 -12.24 17.79
CA GLU A 476 14.43 -13.05 16.66
C GLU A 476 14.88 -12.19 15.45
N CYS A 477 14.13 -11.13 15.13
CA CYS A 477 14.40 -10.28 13.96
C CYS A 477 15.41 -9.13 14.21
N SER A 478 15.72 -8.85 15.47
CA SER A 478 16.56 -7.72 15.91
C SER A 478 18.07 -7.97 15.68
N TYR A 479 18.86 -6.89 15.67
CA TYR A 479 20.32 -6.94 15.74
C TYR A 479 20.85 -5.95 16.79
N PRO A 480 22.07 -6.14 17.32
CA PRO A 480 22.67 -5.21 18.29
C PRO A 480 22.74 -3.76 17.78
N ALA A 481 22.62 -2.80 18.70
CA ALA A 481 22.70 -1.37 18.39
C ALA A 481 23.96 -1.01 17.59
N GLU A 482 25.12 -1.54 17.97
CA GLU A 482 26.40 -1.31 17.29
C GLU A 482 26.41 -1.82 15.84
N TRP A 483 25.69 -2.91 15.54
CA TRP A 483 25.56 -3.41 14.17
C TRP A 483 24.75 -2.42 13.31
N HIS A 484 23.67 -1.85 13.86
CA HIS A 484 22.89 -0.82 13.19
C HIS A 484 23.66 0.50 13.03
N LYS A 485 24.47 0.93 14.02
CA LYS A 485 25.32 2.13 13.93
C LYS A 485 26.33 2.01 12.78
N LYS A 486 27.12 0.92 12.77
CA LYS A 486 28.13 0.66 11.72
C LYS A 486 27.51 0.52 10.33
N PHE A 487 26.33 -0.10 10.23
CA PHE A 487 25.57 -0.13 8.98
C PHE A 487 25.19 1.29 8.51
N LEU A 488 24.69 2.16 9.39
CA LEU A 488 24.31 3.53 9.03
C LEU A 488 25.51 4.39 8.62
N GLU A 489 26.62 4.31 9.36
CA GLU A 489 27.89 5.00 9.06
C GLU A 489 28.46 4.60 7.70
N GLY A 490 28.43 3.30 7.38
CA GLY A 490 28.80 2.81 6.05
C GLY A 490 27.77 3.18 4.97
N TYR A 491 26.48 3.18 5.28
CA TYR A 491 25.43 3.52 4.33
C TYR A 491 25.50 4.99 3.86
N THR A 492 25.77 5.93 4.77
CA THR A 492 25.91 7.37 4.49
C THR A 492 27.22 7.70 3.79
N THR A 493 28.32 7.03 4.13
CA THR A 493 29.61 7.15 3.41
C THR A 493 29.64 6.43 2.06
N GLY A 494 28.61 5.64 1.75
CA GLY A 494 28.46 4.95 0.46
C GLY A 494 28.98 3.51 0.43
N ASN A 495 29.67 3.06 1.47
CA ASN A 495 30.29 1.74 1.58
C ASN A 495 29.29 0.58 1.35
N ALA A 496 29.57 -0.27 0.37
CA ALA A 496 28.76 -1.44 0.04
C ALA A 496 28.89 -2.57 1.08
N GLU A 497 30.08 -2.75 1.65
CA GLU A 497 30.42 -3.81 2.63
C GLU A 497 29.66 -3.65 3.96
N ALA A 498 29.13 -2.46 4.25
CA ALA A 498 28.42 -2.17 5.50
C ALA A 498 27.18 -3.05 5.73
N GLN A 499 26.63 -3.64 4.67
CA GLN A 499 25.52 -4.60 4.73
C GLN A 499 25.96 -6.00 5.21
N LEU A 500 27.25 -6.30 5.14
CA LEU A 500 27.84 -7.55 5.65
C LEU A 500 28.14 -7.50 7.15
N TYR A 501 28.10 -6.32 7.79
CA TYR A 501 28.57 -6.18 9.18
C TYR A 501 27.82 -7.13 10.11
N GLY A 502 28.55 -7.93 10.90
CA GLY A 502 27.98 -8.95 11.80
C GLY A 502 27.48 -10.20 11.07
N ILE A 503 28.03 -10.55 9.91
CA ILE A 503 27.84 -11.87 9.28
C ILE A 503 28.69 -12.94 9.98
N GLU A 504 29.95 -12.62 10.27
CA GLU A 504 30.90 -13.53 10.93
C GLU A 504 30.52 -13.79 12.41
N GLU A 505 29.89 -12.81 13.06
CA GLU A 505 29.42 -12.88 14.46
C GLU A 505 28.13 -13.72 14.65
N LYS A 506 27.63 -14.41 13.61
CA LYS A 506 26.36 -15.18 13.65
C LYS A 506 26.49 -16.63 13.12
N VAL A 507 27.70 -17.18 13.14
CA VAL A 507 28.07 -18.55 12.69
C VAL A 507 28.07 -19.53 13.86
#